data_AF-A0A5N5DKU3-F1
#
_entry.id   AF-A0A5N5DKU3-F1
#
_cell.length_a   1.000
_cell.length_b   1.000
_cell.length_c   1.000
_cell.angle_alpha   90.00
_cell.angle_beta   90.00
_cell.angle_gamma   90.00
#
_symmetry.space_group_name_H-M   'P 1'
#
loop_
_entity.id
_entity.type
_entity.pdbx_description
1 polymer ?
#
loop_
_entity_poly.entity_id
_entity_poly.type
_entity_poly.pdbx_seq_one_letter_code
_entity_poly.pdbx_strand_id
1 'polypeptide(L)'
;MAEPLPTAAAPDAAQQLHALAQHAIDETLAALDNGGASWSKRGGGACTRDNISIRKEWGRLGRAERKQYIAAVQCLQKLPARTPPSLVPGAKSRFDDFVATHINQTLTIHYTGTFLAWHRWFTWEYEQALRNECGYTGAQPYWDWAITAAANNTLETSPLFDGSDTSLSGNGAFVPNQGNVVLGATTGLPPIYLAAGTGGGCVTARPFADMVVNLGPVALDLTNGTSVGTGPVTPDQFAWNPRCLKRDLSDAVNRRYANASGVAALILGSEDVERFQMTMQGVPGSGSIGVHGGGHYSIGGDPGRDLFVSPGDPAFYAHHSQIDRVWTLWQWLDLESRQNALAGTGTFLDSPPSPNTTLDTLLDLGYAAGEPTRVGDLMSNIGGKFCYLYA
;
A
#
# COMPACT_ATOMS: atom_id res chain seq x y z
N MET A 1 33.83 8.54 -7.58
CA MET A 1 32.88 9.41 -8.30
C MET A 1 31.57 8.66 -8.33
N ALA A 2 30.49 9.22 -7.77
CA ALA A 2 29.17 8.60 -7.87
C ALA A 2 28.77 8.54 -9.36
N GLU A 3 28.20 7.43 -9.81
CA GLU A 3 27.65 7.35 -11.16
C GLU A 3 26.51 8.37 -11.31
N PRO A 4 26.36 9.02 -12.49
CA PRO A 4 25.27 9.95 -12.71
C PRO A 4 23.93 9.23 -12.58
N LEU A 5 22.96 9.88 -11.92
CA LEU A 5 21.62 9.32 -11.76
C LEU A 5 20.97 9.06 -13.12
N PRO A 6 20.21 7.97 -13.27
CA PRO A 6 19.43 7.74 -14.47
C PRO A 6 18.39 8.86 -14.67
N THR A 7 18.22 9.34 -15.90
CA THR A 7 17.25 10.39 -16.25
C THR A 7 16.04 9.86 -17.01
N ALA A 8 16.07 8.61 -17.45
CA ALA A 8 14.97 7.93 -18.13
C ALA A 8 15.04 6.42 -17.87
N ALA A 9 13.91 5.72 -17.94
CA ALA A 9 13.88 4.26 -17.83
C ALA A 9 14.67 3.61 -18.98
N ALA A 10 15.52 2.65 -18.65
CA ALA A 10 16.40 1.94 -19.58
C ALA A 10 16.10 0.43 -19.57
N PRO A 11 16.69 -0.34 -20.52
CA PRO A 11 16.53 -1.79 -20.55
C PRO A 11 16.96 -2.50 -19.26
N ASP A 12 17.94 -1.96 -18.52
CA ASP A 12 18.34 -2.43 -17.19
C ASP A 12 17.67 -1.64 -16.07
N ALA A 13 16.34 -1.66 -16.05
CA ALA A 13 15.57 -0.94 -15.06
C ALA A 13 15.83 -1.42 -13.62
N ALA A 14 16.24 -2.67 -13.42
CA ALA A 14 16.56 -3.20 -12.10
C ALA A 14 17.79 -2.50 -11.49
N GLN A 15 18.87 -2.34 -12.27
CA GLN A 15 20.05 -1.60 -11.84
C GLN A 15 19.71 -0.12 -11.57
N GLN A 16 18.85 0.49 -12.41
CA GLN A 16 18.40 1.86 -12.19
C GLN A 16 17.66 2.04 -10.87
N LEU A 17 16.75 1.13 -10.53
CA LEU A 17 16.02 1.17 -9.26
C LEU A 17 16.97 1.01 -8.06
N HIS A 18 18.03 0.21 -8.18
CA HIS A 18 19.05 0.11 -7.15
C HIS A 18 19.81 1.43 -6.96
N ALA A 19 20.24 2.07 -8.04
CA ALA A 19 20.91 3.37 -7.98
C ALA A 19 20.02 4.46 -7.36
N LEU A 20 18.73 4.50 -7.73
CA LEU A 20 17.75 5.43 -7.15
C LEU A 20 17.54 5.19 -5.65
N ALA A 21 17.47 3.92 -5.24
CA ALA A 21 17.36 3.57 -3.83
C ALA A 21 18.60 3.99 -3.04
N GLN A 22 19.80 3.73 -3.56
CA GLN A 22 21.05 4.14 -2.91
C GLN A 22 21.15 5.65 -2.79
N HIS A 23 20.79 6.40 -3.84
CA HIS A 23 20.74 7.86 -3.82
C HIS A 23 19.82 8.39 -2.71
N ALA A 24 18.60 7.86 -2.60
CA ALA A 24 17.67 8.27 -1.57
C ALA A 24 18.19 7.96 -0.14
N ILE A 25 18.90 6.83 0.04
CA ILE A 25 19.56 6.50 1.31
C ILE A 25 20.64 7.54 1.63
N ASP A 26 21.53 7.82 0.68
CA ASP A 26 22.66 8.74 0.87
C ASP A 26 22.15 10.15 1.20
N GLU A 27 21.16 10.65 0.46
CA GLU A 27 20.54 11.96 0.70
C GLU A 27 19.80 12.01 2.04
N THR A 28 19.06 10.96 2.40
CA THR A 28 18.40 10.87 3.72
C THR A 28 19.44 10.96 4.84
N LEU A 29 20.52 10.18 4.75
CA LEU A 29 21.57 10.16 5.75
C LEU A 29 22.34 11.49 5.82
N ALA A 30 22.55 12.17 4.69
CA ALA A 30 23.13 13.50 4.64
C ALA A 30 22.22 14.57 5.27
N ALA A 31 20.91 14.50 5.02
CA ALA A 31 19.92 15.40 5.61
C ALA A 31 19.85 15.28 7.15
N LEU A 32 20.01 14.07 7.68
CA LEU A 32 20.10 13.85 9.13
C LEU A 32 21.36 14.47 9.75
N ASP A 33 22.51 14.37 9.07
CA ASP A 33 23.77 14.96 9.53
C ASP A 33 23.75 16.49 9.52
N ASN A 34 23.17 17.08 8.47
CA ASN A 34 23.22 18.52 8.23
C ASN A 34 22.11 19.31 8.95
N GLY A 35 21.18 18.64 9.63
CA GLY A 35 19.98 19.32 10.13
C GLY A 35 19.07 18.55 11.08
N GLY A 36 19.55 17.53 11.81
CA GLY A 36 18.72 16.71 12.71
C GLY A 36 17.79 17.47 13.69
N ALA A 37 18.04 18.76 13.95
CA ALA A 37 17.17 19.64 14.75
C ALA A 37 16.06 20.39 13.96
N SER A 38 16.19 20.62 12.64
CA SER A 38 15.22 21.41 11.85
C SER A 38 14.01 20.60 11.37
N TRP A 39 14.13 19.27 11.33
CA TRP A 39 13.05 18.32 11.00
C TRP A 39 12.12 18.02 12.17
N SER A 40 12.42 18.58 13.35
CA SER A 40 11.64 18.42 14.58
C SER A 40 10.67 19.58 14.79
N LYS A 41 9.37 19.30 15.00
CA LYS A 41 8.47 20.23 15.70
C LYS A 41 7.38 19.52 16.54
N ARG A 42 7.24 20.07 17.76
CA ARG A 42 6.26 19.86 18.86
C ARG A 42 5.72 18.44 19.06
N GLY A 43 6.38 17.70 19.94
CA GLY A 43 5.81 16.56 20.66
C GLY A 43 6.49 15.21 20.42
N GLY A 44 7.31 15.10 19.36
CA GLY A 44 8.19 13.95 19.10
C GLY A 44 9.67 14.31 19.27
N GLY A 45 10.50 13.33 19.62
CA GLY A 45 11.96 13.49 19.59
C GLY A 45 12.45 13.74 18.16
N ALA A 46 13.60 14.40 18.03
CA ALA A 46 14.23 14.62 16.73
C ALA A 46 14.54 13.30 16.01
N CYS A 47 14.35 13.25 14.69
CA CYS A 47 14.81 12.12 13.88
C CYS A 47 16.34 12.20 13.73
N THR A 48 17.03 11.14 14.10
CA THR A 48 18.50 11.04 14.08
C THR A 48 18.94 9.69 13.54
N ARG A 49 20.23 9.55 13.23
CA ARG A 49 20.81 8.25 12.85
C ARG A 49 20.69 7.19 13.93
N ASP A 50 20.60 7.59 15.20
CA ASP A 50 20.55 6.66 16.32
C ASP A 50 19.16 6.06 16.53
N ASN A 51 18.10 6.74 16.07
CA ASN A 51 16.71 6.32 16.27
C ASN A 51 15.92 6.04 14.98
N ILE A 52 16.54 6.21 13.80
CA ILE A 52 15.90 5.93 12.53
C ILE A 52 15.59 4.44 12.36
N SER A 53 14.35 4.14 11.98
CA SER A 53 13.90 2.78 11.66
C SER A 53 14.21 2.42 10.21
N ILE A 54 14.67 1.18 9.96
CA ILE A 54 15.00 0.71 8.62
C ILE A 54 13.89 -0.22 8.10
N ARG A 55 13.14 0.25 7.10
CA ARG A 55 12.15 -0.56 6.38
C ARG A 55 12.85 -1.36 5.29
N LYS A 56 12.75 -2.69 5.35
CA LYS A 56 13.44 -3.63 4.44
C LYS A 56 12.46 -4.35 3.54
N GLU A 57 12.95 -4.78 2.38
CA GLU A 57 12.22 -5.70 1.51
C GLU A 57 11.94 -7.02 2.26
N TRP A 58 10.73 -7.57 2.13
CA TRP A 58 10.31 -8.77 2.88
C TRP A 58 11.26 -9.96 2.69
N GLY A 59 11.69 -10.22 1.45
CA GLY A 59 12.69 -11.22 1.09
C GLY A 59 14.05 -11.01 1.77
N ARG A 60 14.41 -9.79 2.16
CA ARG A 60 15.63 -9.45 2.92
C ARG A 60 15.50 -9.61 4.43
N LEU A 61 14.28 -9.71 4.97
CA LEU A 61 14.08 -10.05 6.38
C LEU A 61 14.54 -11.47 6.67
N GLY A 62 15.23 -11.65 7.79
CA GLY A 62 15.53 -12.95 8.35
C GLY A 62 14.26 -13.67 8.82
N ARG A 63 14.34 -14.99 8.95
CA ARG A 63 13.20 -15.83 9.35
C ARG A 63 12.55 -15.38 10.65
N ALA A 64 13.36 -14.99 11.65
CA ALA A 64 12.88 -14.51 12.93
C ALA A 64 12.14 -13.16 12.82
N GLU A 65 12.66 -12.22 12.03
CA GLU A 65 12.01 -10.92 11.78
C GLU A 65 10.63 -11.12 11.13
N ARG A 66 10.53 -11.97 10.09
CA ARG A 66 9.23 -12.28 9.44
C ARG A 66 8.24 -12.90 10.43
N LYS A 67 8.68 -13.86 11.24
CA LYS A 67 7.81 -14.49 12.25
C LYS A 67 7.33 -13.51 13.31
N GLN A 68 8.19 -12.57 13.72
CA GLN A 68 7.80 -11.54 14.68
C GLN A 68 6.74 -10.60 14.09
N TYR A 69 6.90 -10.18 12.83
CA TYR A 69 5.88 -9.39 12.13
C TYR A 69 4.56 -10.16 12.02
N ILE A 70 4.59 -11.40 11.53
CA ILE A 70 3.40 -12.27 11.40
C ILE A 70 2.69 -12.42 12.75
N ALA A 71 3.43 -12.69 13.83
CA ALA A 71 2.86 -12.83 15.17
C ALA A 71 2.18 -11.54 15.64
N ALA A 72 2.76 -10.38 15.33
CA ALA A 72 2.16 -9.09 15.66
C ALA A 72 0.86 -8.83 14.88
N VAL A 73 0.82 -9.16 13.59
CA VAL A 73 -0.42 -9.06 12.79
C VAL A 73 -1.52 -9.97 13.36
N GLN A 74 -1.19 -11.24 13.66
CA GLN A 74 -2.13 -12.18 14.28
C GLN A 74 -2.58 -11.73 15.68
N CYS A 75 -1.73 -11.02 16.42
CA CYS A 75 -2.12 -10.39 17.68
C CYS A 75 -3.14 -9.27 17.43
N LEU A 76 -2.92 -8.39 16.45
CA LEU A 76 -3.83 -7.29 16.13
C LEU A 76 -5.21 -7.80 15.66
N GLN A 77 -5.24 -8.97 14.99
CA GLN A 77 -6.47 -9.69 14.63
C GLN A 77 -7.22 -10.30 15.82
N LYS A 78 -6.59 -10.42 16.99
CA LYS A 78 -7.18 -10.97 18.22
C LYS A 78 -7.57 -9.90 19.23
N LEU A 79 -6.89 -8.75 19.23
CA LEU A 79 -7.23 -7.63 20.10
C LEU A 79 -8.61 -7.07 19.71
N PRO A 80 -9.47 -6.70 20.68
CA PRO A 80 -10.81 -6.21 20.39
C PRO A 80 -10.78 -4.88 19.64
N ALA A 81 -11.73 -4.70 18.70
CA ALA A 81 -11.92 -3.45 17.99
C ALA A 81 -12.17 -2.27 18.95
N ARG A 82 -11.66 -1.09 18.59
CA ARG A 82 -11.93 0.19 19.29
C ARG A 82 -13.11 0.93 18.68
N THR A 83 -13.41 0.70 17.40
CA THR A 83 -14.53 1.34 16.72
C THR A 83 -15.84 0.97 17.42
N PRO A 84 -16.69 1.95 17.79
CA PRO A 84 -17.98 1.67 18.41
C PRO A 84 -18.82 0.70 17.57
N PRO A 85 -19.38 -0.38 18.15
CA PRO A 85 -20.22 -1.34 17.41
C PRO A 85 -21.48 -0.71 16.79
N SER A 86 -21.91 0.46 17.27
CA SER A 86 -23.00 1.24 16.69
C SER A 86 -22.65 1.91 15.36
N LEU A 87 -21.34 2.09 15.08
CA LEU A 87 -20.85 2.65 13.84
C LEU A 87 -20.43 1.54 12.87
N VAL A 88 -19.68 0.55 13.37
CA VAL A 88 -19.17 -0.55 12.55
C VAL A 88 -19.42 -1.88 13.28
N PRO A 89 -20.64 -2.44 13.20
CA PRO A 89 -21.00 -3.66 13.92
C PRO A 89 -20.19 -4.89 13.49
N GLY A 90 -19.65 -4.88 12.27
CA GLY A 90 -18.79 -5.94 11.72
C GLY A 90 -17.35 -5.93 12.22
N ALA A 91 -16.85 -4.82 12.79
CA ALA A 91 -15.49 -4.77 13.31
C ALA A 91 -15.38 -5.62 14.59
N LYS A 92 -14.53 -6.65 14.57
CA LYS A 92 -14.32 -7.56 15.71
C LYS A 92 -12.93 -7.42 16.31
N SER A 93 -11.97 -6.92 15.55
CA SER A 93 -10.58 -6.80 15.95
C SER A 93 -10.00 -5.41 15.73
N ARG A 94 -8.85 -5.12 16.37
CA ARG A 94 -8.05 -3.93 16.06
C ARG A 94 -7.64 -3.88 14.60
N PHE A 95 -7.37 -5.03 13.98
CA PHE A 95 -7.11 -5.12 12.54
C PHE A 95 -8.32 -4.64 11.73
N ASP A 96 -9.54 -4.98 12.14
CA ASP A 96 -10.77 -4.50 11.48
C ASP A 96 -10.97 -2.99 11.63
N ASP A 97 -10.44 -2.32 12.66
CA ASP A 97 -10.52 -0.86 12.78
C ASP A 97 -9.79 -0.17 11.61
N PHE A 98 -8.64 -0.71 11.18
CA PHE A 98 -7.89 -0.23 10.02
C PHE A 98 -8.66 -0.50 8.71
N VAL A 99 -9.27 -1.68 8.58
CA VAL A 99 -10.11 -1.99 7.41
C VAL A 99 -11.33 -1.06 7.34
N ALA A 100 -11.98 -0.82 8.48
CA ALA A 100 -13.16 0.02 8.58
C ALA A 100 -12.88 1.48 8.21
N THR A 101 -11.78 2.06 8.71
CA THR A 101 -11.45 3.46 8.36
C THR A 101 -11.13 3.60 6.87
N HIS A 102 -10.50 2.60 6.27
CA HIS A 102 -10.20 2.61 4.84
C HIS A 102 -11.48 2.51 4.00
N ILE A 103 -12.40 1.60 4.35
CA ILE A 103 -13.73 1.53 3.71
C ILE A 103 -14.42 2.90 3.79
N ASN A 104 -14.46 3.50 4.98
CA ASN A 104 -15.17 4.74 5.23
C ASN A 104 -14.60 5.95 4.46
N GLN A 105 -13.29 5.96 4.22
CA GLN A 105 -12.59 7.10 3.61
C GLN A 105 -12.16 6.86 2.15
N THR A 106 -12.44 5.69 1.56
CA THR A 106 -11.92 5.31 0.23
C THR A 106 -12.12 6.38 -0.85
N LEU A 107 -13.27 7.06 -0.86
CA LEU A 107 -13.60 8.09 -1.85
C LEU A 107 -12.99 9.48 -1.57
N THR A 108 -12.23 9.63 -0.49
CA THR A 108 -11.52 10.85 -0.11
C THR A 108 -10.01 10.64 0.05
N ILE A 109 -9.52 9.43 -0.24
CA ILE A 109 -8.10 9.05 -0.10
C ILE A 109 -7.51 8.40 -1.36
N HIS A 110 -8.29 8.18 -2.41
CA HIS A 110 -7.83 7.66 -3.71
C HIS A 110 -8.18 8.65 -4.81
N TYR A 111 -7.25 8.85 -5.75
CA TYR A 111 -7.33 9.89 -6.77
C TYR A 111 -7.63 11.29 -6.18
N THR A 112 -7.03 11.56 -5.02
CA THR A 112 -7.10 12.82 -4.28
C THR A 112 -5.70 13.40 -4.07
N GLY A 113 -5.61 14.67 -3.68
CA GLY A 113 -4.33 15.27 -3.25
C GLY A 113 -3.81 14.75 -1.92
N THR A 114 -4.58 13.93 -1.22
CA THR A 114 -4.25 13.31 0.07
C THR A 114 -3.73 11.89 -0.06
N PHE A 115 -3.85 11.25 -1.23
CA PHE A 115 -3.58 9.81 -1.43
C PHE A 115 -2.24 9.35 -0.86
N LEU A 116 -1.13 9.97 -1.28
CA LEU A 116 0.22 9.55 -0.88
C LEU A 116 0.46 9.77 0.63
N ALA A 117 0.12 10.96 1.13
CA ALA A 117 0.33 11.33 2.53
C ALA A 117 -0.54 10.51 3.50
N TRP A 118 -1.82 10.28 3.14
CA TRP A 118 -2.74 9.48 3.93
C TRP A 118 -2.26 8.03 4.03
N HIS A 119 -1.83 7.41 2.93
CA HIS A 119 -1.37 6.02 2.94
C HIS A 119 -0.02 5.83 3.63
N ARG A 120 0.90 6.81 3.53
CA ARG A 120 2.12 6.86 4.35
C ARG A 120 1.77 6.84 5.84
N TRP A 121 0.84 7.70 6.25
CA TRP A 121 0.42 7.80 7.65
C TRP A 121 -0.35 6.57 8.13
N PHE A 122 -1.27 6.05 7.33
CA PHE A 122 -2.02 4.82 7.61
C PHE A 122 -1.09 3.64 7.84
N THR A 123 -0.08 3.48 6.99
CA THR A 123 0.95 2.43 7.11
C THR A 123 1.83 2.64 8.35
N TRP A 124 2.17 3.89 8.68
CA TRP A 124 2.92 4.22 9.91
C TRP A 124 2.14 3.91 11.17
N GLU A 125 0.87 4.30 11.26
CA GLU A 125 0.04 4.06 12.44
C GLU A 125 -0.29 2.58 12.61
N TYR A 126 -0.41 1.83 11.51
CA TYR A 126 -0.47 0.37 11.55
C TYR A 126 0.81 -0.21 12.18
N GLU A 127 1.98 0.25 11.73
CA GLU A 127 3.26 -0.12 12.34
C GLU A 127 3.29 0.23 13.85
N GLN A 128 2.80 1.41 14.24
CA GLN A 128 2.72 1.79 15.65
C GLN A 128 1.78 0.89 16.45
N ALA A 129 0.64 0.47 15.88
CA ALA A 129 -0.25 -0.48 16.52
C ALA A 129 0.43 -1.85 16.73
N LEU A 130 1.16 -2.36 15.73
CA LEU A 130 1.94 -3.59 15.88
C LEU A 130 2.99 -3.47 16.98
N ARG A 131 3.71 -2.33 17.05
CA ARG A 131 4.77 -2.10 18.03
C ARG A 131 4.23 -1.94 19.45
N ASN A 132 3.24 -1.07 19.61
CA ASN A 132 2.78 -0.61 20.92
C ASN A 132 1.68 -1.50 21.52
N GLU A 133 0.93 -2.24 20.70
CA GLU A 133 -0.15 -3.11 21.18
C GLU A 133 0.21 -4.60 21.10
N CYS A 134 1.15 -4.97 20.23
CA CYS A 134 1.49 -6.36 19.94
C CYS A 134 2.99 -6.71 20.08
N GLY A 135 3.82 -5.81 20.62
CA GLY A 135 5.21 -6.08 20.96
C GLY A 135 6.14 -6.28 19.75
N TYR A 136 5.75 -5.81 18.57
CA TYR A 136 6.62 -5.81 17.41
C TYR A 136 7.80 -4.84 17.64
N THR A 137 9.03 -5.26 17.34
CA THR A 137 10.21 -4.40 17.52
C THR A 137 10.86 -4.02 16.19
N GLY A 138 10.54 -4.71 15.10
CA GLY A 138 11.01 -4.38 13.76
C GLY A 138 10.23 -3.21 13.13
N ALA A 139 10.60 -2.83 11.90
CA ALA A 139 9.90 -1.81 11.12
C ALA A 139 8.97 -2.42 10.08
N GLN A 140 8.06 -1.63 9.50
CA GLN A 140 7.15 -2.10 8.45
C GLN A 140 7.94 -2.59 7.23
N PRO A 141 7.85 -3.88 6.84
CA PRO A 141 8.48 -4.36 5.61
C PRO A 141 7.76 -3.85 4.37
N TYR A 142 8.44 -3.90 3.23
CA TYR A 142 7.85 -3.61 1.92
C TYR A 142 7.93 -4.79 0.97
N TRP A 143 7.04 -4.80 -0.02
CA TRP A 143 7.01 -5.78 -1.10
C TRP A 143 7.53 -5.17 -2.41
N ASP A 144 8.74 -5.53 -2.82
CA ASP A 144 9.26 -5.07 -4.11
C ASP A 144 8.64 -5.87 -5.28
N TRP A 145 7.67 -5.26 -5.95
CA TRP A 145 6.98 -5.87 -7.10
C TRP A 145 7.94 -6.18 -8.24
N ALA A 146 8.96 -5.33 -8.45
CA ALA A 146 9.90 -5.49 -9.56
C ALA A 146 10.76 -6.76 -9.38
N ILE A 147 11.13 -7.09 -8.14
CA ILE A 147 11.79 -8.38 -7.82
C ILE A 147 10.85 -9.54 -8.14
N THR A 148 9.59 -9.45 -7.73
CA THR A 148 8.61 -10.53 -7.95
C THR A 148 8.25 -10.70 -9.43
N ALA A 149 8.24 -9.61 -10.20
CA ALA A 149 7.95 -9.59 -11.62
C ALA A 149 9.14 -10.00 -12.51
N ALA A 150 10.33 -10.20 -11.93
CA ALA A 150 11.51 -10.63 -12.69
C ALA A 150 11.27 -11.97 -13.40
N ALA A 151 11.93 -12.18 -14.53
CA ALA A 151 11.66 -13.32 -15.43
C ALA A 151 11.82 -14.70 -14.77
N ASN A 152 12.65 -14.80 -13.73
CA ASN A 152 12.91 -16.03 -12.97
C ASN A 152 12.11 -16.13 -11.66
N ASN A 153 11.20 -15.19 -11.39
CA ASN A 153 10.38 -15.14 -10.19
C ASN A 153 8.88 -15.18 -10.53
N THR A 154 8.09 -15.61 -9.56
CA THR A 154 6.63 -15.57 -9.57
C THR A 154 6.13 -15.07 -8.23
N LEU A 155 4.85 -14.74 -8.13
CA LEU A 155 4.21 -14.49 -6.85
C LEU A 155 4.32 -15.71 -5.93
N GLU A 156 4.04 -16.92 -6.43
CA GLU A 156 4.08 -18.17 -5.67
C GLU A 156 5.49 -18.58 -5.23
N THR A 157 6.55 -18.05 -5.82
CA THR A 157 7.93 -18.24 -5.34
C THR A 157 8.46 -17.04 -4.53
N SER A 158 7.70 -15.95 -4.46
CA SER A 158 8.05 -14.79 -3.64
C SER A 158 8.01 -15.18 -2.15
N PRO A 159 9.02 -14.83 -1.35
CA PRO A 159 9.00 -15.12 0.09
C PRO A 159 7.82 -14.51 0.86
N LEU A 160 7.11 -13.54 0.25
CA LEU A 160 5.90 -12.95 0.80
C LEU A 160 4.67 -13.85 0.60
N PHE A 161 4.63 -14.65 -0.47
CA PHE A 161 3.47 -15.45 -0.89
C PHE A 161 3.78 -16.93 -1.16
N ASP A 162 4.95 -17.44 -0.75
CA ASP A 162 5.36 -18.83 -1.00
C ASP A 162 4.58 -19.88 -0.17
N GLY A 163 3.66 -19.45 0.69
CA GLY A 163 2.88 -20.33 1.56
C GLY A 163 3.68 -20.99 2.69
N SER A 164 4.93 -20.58 2.90
CA SER A 164 5.74 -21.03 4.03
C SER A 164 5.24 -20.42 5.34
N ASP A 165 5.77 -20.94 6.46
CA ASP A 165 5.48 -20.40 7.80
C ASP A 165 6.09 -19.02 8.07
N THR A 166 6.76 -18.42 7.08
CA THR A 166 7.28 -17.05 7.08
C THR A 166 6.78 -16.21 5.91
N SER A 167 5.72 -16.64 5.23
CA SER A 167 4.97 -15.84 4.27
C SER A 167 3.78 -15.14 4.94
N LEU A 168 3.13 -14.23 4.23
CA LEU A 168 1.79 -13.77 4.58
C LEU A 168 0.72 -14.73 4.06
N SER A 169 0.99 -16.04 4.21
CA SER A 169 0.36 -17.16 3.50
C SER A 169 0.60 -17.12 1.99
N GLY A 170 0.13 -18.15 1.28
CA GLY A 170 0.28 -18.24 -0.17
C GLY A 170 -0.99 -17.99 -0.95
N ASN A 171 -1.14 -18.74 -2.04
CA ASN A 171 -2.28 -18.64 -2.93
C ASN A 171 -3.57 -19.23 -2.32
N GLY A 172 -4.70 -18.86 -2.92
CA GLY A 172 -5.98 -19.48 -2.68
C GLY A 172 -6.09 -20.87 -3.32
N ALA A 173 -7.05 -21.67 -2.86
CA ALA A 173 -7.40 -22.92 -3.52
C ALA A 173 -7.73 -22.67 -5.00
N PHE A 174 -7.22 -23.52 -5.89
CA PHE A 174 -7.40 -23.36 -7.33
C PHE A 174 -8.88 -23.46 -7.71
N VAL A 175 -9.36 -22.49 -8.50
CA VAL A 175 -10.68 -22.49 -9.12
C VAL A 175 -10.51 -22.62 -10.64
N PRO A 176 -11.01 -23.72 -11.26
CA PRO A 176 -10.84 -23.93 -12.69
C PRO A 176 -11.74 -23.01 -13.53
N ASN A 177 -11.37 -22.78 -14.79
CA ASN A 177 -12.18 -22.09 -15.80
C ASN A 177 -12.63 -20.67 -15.41
N GLN A 178 -11.79 -19.95 -14.67
CA GLN A 178 -12.00 -18.53 -14.39
C GLN A 178 -11.82 -17.70 -15.66
N GLY A 179 -12.67 -16.70 -15.87
CA GLY A 179 -12.54 -15.72 -16.94
C GLY A 179 -11.65 -14.56 -16.54
N ASN A 180 -11.82 -13.42 -17.22
CA ASN A 180 -11.08 -12.20 -16.89
C ASN A 180 -11.82 -11.35 -15.85
N VAL A 181 -11.04 -10.63 -15.05
CA VAL A 181 -11.55 -9.43 -14.36
C VAL A 181 -11.62 -8.30 -15.39
N VAL A 182 -12.72 -7.54 -15.37
CA VAL A 182 -12.97 -6.46 -16.33
C VAL A 182 -13.16 -5.15 -15.58
N LEU A 183 -12.19 -4.25 -15.68
CA LEU A 183 -12.22 -2.93 -15.05
C LEU A 183 -12.67 -1.84 -16.03
N GLY A 184 -13.29 -0.76 -15.54
CA GLY A 184 -13.64 0.43 -16.32
C GLY A 184 -14.86 0.32 -17.23
N ALA A 185 -15.37 -0.90 -17.49
CA ALA A 185 -16.55 -1.12 -18.33
C ALA A 185 -17.82 -0.44 -17.80
N THR A 186 -17.95 -0.32 -16.48
CA THR A 186 -19.12 0.27 -15.80
C THR A 186 -19.07 1.79 -15.69
N THR A 187 -17.92 2.41 -15.98
CA THR A 187 -17.70 3.87 -15.88
C THR A 187 -17.67 4.57 -17.24
N GLY A 188 -17.97 3.86 -18.33
CA GLY A 188 -17.94 4.40 -19.70
C GLY A 188 -16.52 4.55 -20.28
N LEU A 189 -15.51 4.04 -19.59
CA LEU A 189 -14.13 4.01 -20.05
C LEU A 189 -13.84 2.72 -20.84
N PRO A 190 -12.82 2.70 -21.72
CA PRO A 190 -12.38 1.48 -22.37
C PRO A 190 -12.05 0.39 -21.34
N PRO A 191 -12.56 -0.85 -21.51
CA PRO A 191 -12.37 -1.90 -20.53
C PRO A 191 -10.91 -2.36 -20.45
N ILE A 192 -10.44 -2.61 -19.23
CA ILE A 192 -9.14 -3.25 -18.97
C ILE A 192 -9.39 -4.69 -18.56
N TYR A 193 -8.86 -5.62 -19.34
CA TYR A 193 -8.94 -7.05 -19.06
C TYR A 193 -7.71 -7.51 -18.29
N LEU A 194 -7.94 -8.12 -17.13
CA LEU A 194 -6.93 -8.73 -16.29
C LEU A 194 -7.15 -10.24 -16.24
N ALA A 195 -6.08 -11.01 -16.49
CA ALA A 195 -6.14 -12.45 -16.40
C ALA A 195 -6.35 -12.90 -14.95
N ALA A 196 -7.22 -13.90 -14.76
CA ALA A 196 -7.28 -14.65 -13.51
C ALA A 196 -5.91 -15.26 -13.17
N GLY A 197 -5.68 -15.47 -11.89
CA GLY A 197 -4.48 -16.07 -11.35
C GLY A 197 -4.54 -17.59 -11.34
N THR A 198 -3.67 -18.18 -10.52
CA THR A 198 -3.58 -19.64 -10.33
C THR A 198 -4.32 -20.14 -9.08
N GLY A 199 -5.14 -19.29 -8.46
CA GLY A 199 -5.89 -19.56 -7.23
C GLY A 199 -7.39 -19.36 -7.41
N GLY A 200 -8.00 -18.52 -6.57
CA GLY A 200 -9.41 -18.10 -6.64
C GLY A 200 -10.21 -18.35 -5.36
N GLY A 201 -9.87 -19.40 -4.62
CA GLY A 201 -10.54 -19.81 -3.37
C GLY A 201 -9.87 -19.26 -2.11
N CYS A 202 -10.26 -19.82 -0.96
CA CYS A 202 -9.64 -19.49 0.33
C CYS A 202 -8.15 -19.81 0.33
N VAL A 203 -7.34 -18.97 0.96
CA VAL A 203 -5.93 -19.22 1.23
C VAL A 203 -5.78 -20.56 1.98
N THR A 204 -4.86 -21.40 1.50
CA THR A 204 -4.72 -22.79 1.97
C THR A 204 -3.61 -22.98 2.99
N ALA A 205 -2.57 -22.14 2.94
CA ALA A 205 -1.40 -22.25 3.81
C ALA A 205 -1.48 -21.30 5.01
N ARG A 206 -0.99 -21.76 6.17
CA ARG A 206 -0.68 -20.90 7.32
C ARG A 206 0.40 -19.88 6.91
N PRO A 207 0.52 -18.72 7.57
CA PRO A 207 -0.03 -18.36 8.90
C PRO A 207 -1.47 -17.85 8.94
N PHE A 208 -2.05 -17.44 7.81
CA PHE A 208 -3.36 -16.77 7.73
C PHE A 208 -4.46 -17.60 7.05
N ALA A 209 -4.27 -18.92 6.89
CA ALA A 209 -5.34 -19.82 6.40
C ALA A 209 -6.63 -19.74 7.25
N ASP A 210 -6.50 -19.52 8.56
CA ASP A 210 -7.65 -19.38 9.48
C ASP A 210 -8.09 -17.92 9.67
N MET A 211 -7.53 -16.98 8.91
CA MET A 211 -7.90 -15.57 9.01
C MET A 211 -9.35 -15.37 8.55
N VAL A 212 -10.10 -14.60 9.34
CA VAL A 212 -11.47 -14.20 9.04
C VAL A 212 -11.46 -12.75 8.56
N VAL A 213 -11.93 -12.53 7.34
CA VAL A 213 -12.26 -11.21 6.79
C VAL A 213 -13.69 -10.89 7.25
N ASN A 214 -13.85 -9.87 8.09
CA ASN A 214 -15.15 -9.57 8.73
C ASN A 214 -16.01 -8.53 8.00
N LEU A 215 -15.41 -7.65 7.20
CA LEU A 215 -16.05 -6.48 6.59
C LEU A 215 -16.18 -6.61 5.07
N GLY A 216 -17.07 -5.81 4.47
CA GLY A 216 -17.34 -5.85 3.03
C GLY A 216 -18.03 -7.15 2.56
N PRO A 217 -17.99 -7.47 1.26
CA PRO A 217 -17.39 -6.68 0.17
C PRO A 217 -18.14 -5.37 -0.07
N VAL A 218 -17.44 -4.38 -0.63
CA VAL A 218 -17.98 -3.08 -1.02
C VAL A 218 -17.94 -2.92 -2.53
N ALA A 219 -16.84 -3.24 -3.20
CA ALA A 219 -16.73 -3.15 -4.65
C ALA A 219 -15.76 -4.22 -5.15
N LEU A 220 -16.12 -5.48 -4.91
CA LEU A 220 -15.29 -6.64 -5.22
C LEU A 220 -15.47 -7.06 -6.68
N ASP A 221 -14.42 -6.91 -7.48
CA ASP A 221 -14.41 -7.36 -8.87
C ASP A 221 -14.18 -8.87 -9.01
N LEU A 222 -14.95 -9.51 -9.91
CA LEU A 222 -14.95 -10.96 -10.12
C LEU A 222 -14.37 -11.36 -11.49
N THR A 223 -13.96 -12.62 -11.61
CA THR A 223 -13.37 -13.21 -12.83
C THR A 223 -14.40 -13.56 -13.92
N ASN A 224 -15.63 -13.08 -13.80
CA ASN A 224 -16.64 -13.16 -14.85
C ASN A 224 -17.00 -11.78 -15.43
N GLY A 225 -16.21 -10.74 -15.11
CA GLY A 225 -16.44 -9.36 -15.53
C GLY A 225 -17.58 -8.63 -14.80
N THR A 226 -18.13 -9.22 -13.74
CA THR A 226 -19.09 -8.58 -12.84
C THR A 226 -18.41 -8.17 -11.53
N SER A 227 -19.13 -7.40 -10.70
CA SER A 227 -18.63 -6.94 -9.41
C SER A 227 -19.74 -7.06 -8.35
N VAL A 228 -19.34 -7.27 -7.09
CA VAL A 228 -20.26 -7.37 -5.94
C VAL A 228 -20.13 -6.12 -5.08
N GLY A 229 -21.27 -5.55 -4.70
CA GLY A 229 -21.36 -4.45 -3.74
C GLY A 229 -21.39 -3.04 -4.35
N THR A 230 -21.36 -2.88 -5.68
CA THR A 230 -21.15 -1.64 -6.48
C THR A 230 -22.10 -0.45 -6.28
N GLY A 231 -22.79 -0.35 -5.14
CA GLY A 231 -23.56 0.82 -4.71
C GLY A 231 -22.75 1.77 -3.82
N PRO A 232 -23.39 2.84 -3.32
CA PRO A 232 -22.78 3.68 -2.28
C PRO A 232 -22.43 2.84 -1.05
N VAL A 233 -21.41 3.25 -0.29
CA VAL A 233 -21.15 2.65 1.03
C VAL A 233 -22.39 2.89 1.90
N THR A 234 -23.11 1.83 2.21
CA THR A 234 -24.27 1.82 3.11
C THR A 234 -23.86 1.19 4.45
N PRO A 235 -24.71 1.29 5.49
CA PRO A 235 -24.47 0.60 6.75
C PRO A 235 -24.28 -0.92 6.60
N ASP A 236 -24.80 -1.54 5.53
CA ASP A 236 -24.70 -2.98 5.29
C ASP A 236 -23.26 -3.43 5.03
N GLN A 237 -22.44 -2.60 4.38
CA GLN A 237 -21.02 -2.92 4.16
C GLN A 237 -20.18 -2.90 5.44
N PHE A 238 -20.69 -2.28 6.50
CA PHE A 238 -20.11 -2.31 7.85
C PHE A 238 -20.73 -3.41 8.73
N ALA A 239 -21.68 -4.20 8.22
CA ALA A 239 -22.24 -5.35 8.91
C ALA A 239 -21.22 -6.48 9.05
N TRP A 240 -21.48 -7.39 9.99
CA TRP A 240 -20.62 -8.55 10.21
C TRP A 240 -20.83 -9.59 9.11
N ASN A 241 -19.82 -9.76 8.24
CA ASN A 241 -19.81 -10.70 7.13
C ASN A 241 -18.54 -11.57 7.15
N PRO A 242 -18.40 -12.49 8.12
CA PRO A 242 -17.20 -13.28 8.31
C PRO A 242 -17.01 -14.30 7.18
N ARG A 243 -15.83 -14.28 6.55
CA ARG A 243 -15.44 -15.22 5.49
C ARG A 243 -13.92 -15.43 5.47
N CYS A 244 -13.46 -16.43 4.74
CA CYS A 244 -12.03 -16.68 4.58
C CYS A 244 -11.35 -15.59 3.73
N LEU A 245 -10.07 -15.34 3.98
CA LEU A 245 -9.21 -14.63 3.03
C LEU A 245 -9.08 -15.45 1.74
N LYS A 246 -9.33 -14.85 0.58
CA LYS A 246 -9.12 -15.48 -0.74
C LYS A 246 -8.03 -14.77 -1.51
N ARG A 247 -7.22 -15.54 -2.26
CA ARG A 247 -6.24 -15.00 -3.20
C ARG A 247 -6.30 -15.71 -4.54
N ASP A 248 -5.91 -14.99 -5.57
CA ASP A 248 -5.82 -15.50 -6.93
C ASP A 248 -4.59 -14.87 -7.59
N LEU A 249 -3.42 -15.34 -7.14
CA LEU A 249 -2.12 -14.75 -7.48
C LEU A 249 -1.92 -14.73 -9.00
N SER A 250 -1.71 -13.54 -9.56
CA SER A 250 -1.64 -13.31 -11.01
C SER A 250 -0.32 -12.64 -11.39
N ASP A 251 0.65 -13.48 -11.75
CA ASP A 251 1.93 -13.06 -12.33
C ASP A 251 1.75 -12.14 -13.54
N ALA A 252 0.73 -12.43 -14.37
CA ALA A 252 0.43 -11.66 -15.57
C ALA A 252 0.10 -10.20 -15.24
N VAL A 253 -0.66 -9.97 -14.17
CA VAL A 253 -0.99 -8.61 -13.70
C VAL A 253 0.26 -7.92 -13.15
N ASN A 254 1.03 -8.59 -12.29
CA ASN A 254 2.25 -8.02 -11.73
C ASN A 254 3.26 -7.63 -12.83
N ARG A 255 3.57 -8.56 -13.74
CA ARG A 255 4.52 -8.32 -14.84
C ARG A 255 4.05 -7.23 -15.80
N ARG A 256 2.75 -7.03 -15.96
CA ARG A 256 2.19 -6.00 -16.85
C ARG A 256 2.31 -4.60 -16.28
N TYR A 257 2.12 -4.42 -14.97
CA TYR A 257 1.94 -3.09 -14.39
C TYR A 257 3.00 -2.68 -13.36
N ALA A 258 3.65 -3.64 -12.68
CA ALA A 258 4.55 -3.38 -11.56
C ALA A 258 5.93 -4.05 -11.73
N ASN A 259 6.37 -4.25 -12.98
CA ASN A 259 7.74 -4.67 -13.28
C ASN A 259 8.77 -3.53 -13.10
N ALA A 260 10.06 -3.86 -13.15
CA ALA A 260 11.14 -2.89 -12.95
C ALA A 260 11.04 -1.68 -13.89
N SER A 261 10.76 -1.90 -15.18
CA SER A 261 10.62 -0.82 -16.17
C SER A 261 9.44 0.09 -15.86
N GLY A 262 8.31 -0.45 -15.41
CA GLY A 262 7.14 0.33 -15.00
C GLY A 262 7.41 1.19 -13.77
N VAL A 263 8.10 0.64 -12.76
CA VAL A 263 8.49 1.41 -11.56
C VAL A 263 9.52 2.49 -11.90
N ALA A 264 10.54 2.17 -12.71
CA ALA A 264 11.53 3.15 -13.15
C ALA A 264 10.90 4.27 -14.00
N ALA A 265 9.99 3.93 -14.91
CA ALA A 265 9.26 4.90 -15.73
C ALA A 265 8.37 5.82 -14.89
N LEU A 266 7.74 5.30 -13.83
CA LEU A 266 6.97 6.11 -12.88
C LEU A 266 7.87 7.13 -12.18
N ILE A 267 9.02 6.72 -11.64
CA ILE A 267 9.91 7.61 -10.88
C ILE A 267 10.58 8.64 -11.81
N LEU A 268 11.13 8.21 -12.93
CA LEU A 268 11.95 9.05 -13.80
C LEU A 268 11.12 9.85 -14.81
N GLY A 269 9.94 9.36 -15.19
CA GLY A 269 9.06 9.97 -16.19
C GLY A 269 7.96 10.87 -15.62
N SER A 270 7.94 11.08 -14.30
CA SER A 270 6.97 11.97 -13.64
C SER A 270 7.65 13.26 -13.20
N GLU A 271 7.37 14.33 -13.93
CA GLU A 271 7.98 15.66 -13.72
C GLU A 271 7.42 16.38 -12.49
N ASP A 272 6.15 16.14 -12.18
CA ASP A 272 5.43 16.73 -11.04
C ASP A 272 4.63 15.66 -10.27
N VAL A 273 4.08 16.07 -9.12
CA VAL A 273 3.34 15.18 -8.22
C VAL A 273 1.99 14.72 -8.81
N GLU A 274 1.36 15.52 -9.68
CA GLU A 274 0.10 15.16 -10.32
C GLU A 274 0.32 13.98 -11.26
N ARG A 275 1.29 14.10 -12.17
CA ARG A 275 1.68 13.03 -13.08
C ARG A 275 2.16 11.81 -12.32
N PHE A 276 2.92 11.99 -11.24
CA PHE A 276 3.42 10.89 -10.40
C PHE A 276 2.26 10.10 -9.79
N GLN A 277 1.36 10.76 -9.05
CA GLN A 277 0.26 10.07 -8.36
C GLN A 277 -0.76 9.47 -9.33
N MET A 278 -1.02 10.14 -10.46
CA MET A 278 -1.96 9.62 -11.47
C MET A 278 -1.37 8.44 -12.25
N THR A 279 -0.07 8.46 -12.56
CA THR A 279 0.61 7.31 -13.19
C THR A 279 0.69 6.13 -12.24
N MET A 280 0.95 6.38 -10.94
CA MET A 280 1.01 5.35 -9.90
C MET A 280 -0.33 4.62 -9.73
N GLN A 281 -1.45 5.38 -9.72
CA GLN A 281 -2.81 4.84 -9.54
C GLN A 281 -3.43 4.32 -10.86
N GLY A 282 -2.87 4.73 -12.01
CA GLY A 282 -3.42 4.45 -13.33
C GLY A 282 -4.34 5.58 -13.79
N VAL A 283 -3.93 6.28 -14.84
CA VAL A 283 -4.72 7.37 -15.43
C VAL A 283 -6.01 6.78 -16.03
N PRO A 284 -7.21 7.22 -15.61
CA PRO A 284 -8.47 6.72 -16.16
C PRO A 284 -8.50 6.82 -17.69
N GLY A 285 -8.87 5.73 -18.36
CA GLY A 285 -8.92 5.65 -19.83
C GLY A 285 -7.60 5.33 -20.53
N SER A 286 -6.46 5.30 -19.82
CA SER A 286 -5.14 4.99 -20.41
C SER A 286 -4.92 3.50 -20.74
N GLY A 287 -5.77 2.61 -20.21
CA GLY A 287 -5.56 1.17 -20.26
C GLY A 287 -4.56 0.64 -19.21
N SER A 288 -4.06 1.52 -18.34
CA SER A 288 -3.16 1.19 -17.22
C SER A 288 -3.84 1.38 -15.87
N ILE A 289 -3.54 0.48 -14.93
CA ILE A 289 -3.94 0.60 -13.51
C ILE A 289 -2.75 0.99 -12.60
N GLY A 290 -1.60 1.34 -13.21
CA GLY A 290 -0.39 1.73 -12.51
C GLY A 290 0.18 0.65 -11.59
N VAL A 291 1.28 0.98 -10.89
CA VAL A 291 1.92 0.06 -9.95
C VAL A 291 1.05 -0.19 -8.71
N HIS A 292 0.20 0.77 -8.33
CA HIS A 292 -0.75 0.64 -7.23
C HIS A 292 -1.82 -0.41 -7.55
N GLY A 293 -2.54 -0.25 -8.66
CA GLY A 293 -3.51 -1.25 -9.11
C GLY A 293 -2.85 -2.58 -9.45
N GLY A 294 -1.67 -2.55 -10.09
CA GLY A 294 -0.89 -3.76 -10.40
C GLY A 294 -0.58 -4.60 -9.15
N GLY A 295 -0.14 -3.96 -8.07
CA GLY A 295 0.11 -4.62 -6.79
C GLY A 295 -1.15 -5.24 -6.20
N HIS A 296 -2.25 -4.49 -6.07
CA HIS A 296 -3.52 -5.01 -5.54
C HIS A 296 -4.11 -6.16 -6.38
N TYR A 297 -4.33 -5.92 -7.68
CA TYR A 297 -5.00 -6.90 -8.55
C TYR A 297 -4.15 -8.15 -8.83
N SER A 298 -2.83 -8.10 -8.63
CA SER A 298 -1.98 -9.28 -8.72
C SER A 298 -2.08 -10.20 -7.51
N ILE A 299 -2.53 -9.71 -6.34
CA ILE A 299 -2.90 -10.56 -5.19
C ILE A 299 -4.21 -11.30 -5.50
N GLY A 300 -5.15 -10.60 -6.14
CA GLY A 300 -6.44 -11.16 -6.56
C GLY A 300 -7.33 -11.54 -5.38
N GLY A 301 -8.38 -12.32 -5.65
CA GLY A 301 -9.29 -12.82 -4.61
C GLY A 301 -10.07 -11.74 -3.86
N ASP A 302 -10.32 -11.98 -2.57
CA ASP A 302 -11.18 -11.19 -1.68
C ASP A 302 -10.45 -11.04 -0.33
N PRO A 303 -10.08 -9.80 0.07
CA PRO A 303 -10.50 -8.53 -0.53
C PRO A 303 -9.50 -7.90 -1.53
N GLY A 304 -8.52 -8.65 -2.07
CA GLY A 304 -7.48 -8.07 -2.93
C GLY A 304 -7.97 -7.38 -4.22
N ARG A 305 -9.19 -7.68 -4.69
CA ARG A 305 -9.86 -7.01 -5.81
C ARG A 305 -10.94 -6.01 -5.39
N ASP A 306 -11.00 -5.66 -4.12
CA ASP A 306 -11.95 -4.69 -3.58
C ASP A 306 -11.20 -3.43 -3.15
N LEU A 307 -11.39 -2.34 -3.89
CA LEU A 307 -10.74 -1.07 -3.63
C LEU A 307 -10.91 -0.62 -2.17
N PHE A 308 -12.08 -0.84 -1.58
CA PHE A 308 -12.41 -0.34 -0.25
C PHE A 308 -11.89 -1.24 0.85
N VAL A 309 -11.94 -2.56 0.62
CA VAL A 309 -11.69 -3.58 1.66
C VAL A 309 -10.27 -4.13 1.57
N SER A 310 -9.46 -3.68 0.61
CA SER A 310 -8.10 -4.18 0.37
C SER A 310 -7.17 -4.28 1.60
N PRO A 311 -7.24 -3.43 2.65
CA PRO A 311 -6.46 -3.64 3.88
C PRO A 311 -6.82 -4.92 4.65
N GLY A 312 -7.93 -5.56 4.31
CA GLY A 312 -8.33 -6.86 4.82
C GLY A 312 -7.43 -8.00 4.34
N ASP A 313 -6.58 -7.79 3.33
CA ASP A 313 -5.46 -8.68 3.04
C ASP A 313 -4.20 -8.16 3.78
N PRO A 314 -3.53 -8.97 4.63
CA PRO A 314 -2.34 -8.52 5.36
C PRO A 314 -1.16 -8.07 4.47
N ALA A 315 -1.15 -8.46 3.19
CA ALA A 315 -0.14 -8.00 2.23
C ALA A 315 -0.33 -6.54 1.80
N PHE A 316 -1.50 -5.92 2.06
CA PHE A 316 -1.76 -4.51 1.81
C PHE A 316 -0.67 -3.61 2.39
N TYR A 317 -0.25 -3.86 3.63
CA TYR A 317 0.70 -2.99 4.33
C TYR A 317 2.12 -3.12 3.78
N ALA A 318 2.50 -4.28 3.24
CA ALA A 318 3.77 -4.44 2.53
C ALA A 318 3.71 -3.79 1.13
N HIS A 319 2.56 -3.89 0.45
CA HIS A 319 2.31 -3.19 -0.81
C HIS A 319 2.38 -1.67 -0.63
N HIS A 320 1.67 -1.10 0.35
CA HIS A 320 1.68 0.35 0.59
C HIS A 320 2.98 0.89 1.17
N SER A 321 3.76 0.06 1.87
CA SER A 321 5.15 0.39 2.21
C SER A 321 6.04 0.49 0.96
N GLN A 322 5.80 -0.30 -0.09
CA GLN A 322 6.47 -0.13 -1.39
C GLN A 322 5.95 1.08 -2.17
N ILE A 323 4.65 1.39 -2.10
CA ILE A 323 4.09 2.65 -2.65
C ILE A 323 4.81 3.85 -2.03
N ASP A 324 4.90 3.86 -0.71
CA ASP A 324 5.59 4.90 0.03
C ASP A 324 7.08 4.96 -0.32
N ARG A 325 7.76 3.81 -0.42
CA ARG A 325 9.16 3.74 -0.90
C ARG A 325 9.31 4.42 -2.26
N VAL A 326 8.48 4.08 -3.24
CA VAL A 326 8.55 4.65 -4.60
C VAL A 326 8.33 6.17 -4.57
N TRP A 327 7.42 6.66 -3.73
CA TRP A 327 7.23 8.10 -3.51
C TRP A 327 8.45 8.75 -2.86
N THR A 328 9.01 8.14 -1.81
CA THR A 328 10.25 8.59 -1.17
C THR A 328 11.39 8.69 -2.19
N LEU A 329 11.60 7.67 -3.04
CA LEU A 329 12.63 7.72 -4.08
C LEU A 329 12.41 8.90 -5.04
N TRP A 330 11.16 9.15 -5.45
CA TRP A 330 10.82 10.28 -6.32
C TRP A 330 11.06 11.63 -5.64
N GLN A 331 10.71 11.78 -4.35
CA GLN A 331 10.94 13.01 -3.59
C GLN A 331 12.44 13.33 -3.48
N TRP A 332 13.29 12.34 -3.19
CA TRP A 332 14.74 12.53 -3.01
C TRP A 332 15.52 12.82 -4.30
N LEU A 333 14.90 12.72 -5.47
CA LEU A 333 15.51 13.17 -6.73
C LEU A 333 15.61 14.70 -6.82
N ASP A 334 14.69 15.42 -6.18
CA ASP A 334 14.68 16.89 -6.13
C ASP A 334 13.87 17.35 -4.91
N LEU A 335 14.46 17.23 -3.73
CA LEU A 335 13.75 17.43 -2.46
C LEU A 335 13.17 18.85 -2.33
N GLU A 336 13.86 19.85 -2.88
CA GLU A 336 13.47 21.26 -2.81
C GLU A 336 12.12 21.48 -3.48
N SER A 337 11.91 20.93 -4.68
CA SER A 337 10.64 21.08 -5.40
C SER A 337 9.59 20.02 -5.02
N ARG A 338 10.02 18.82 -4.61
CA ARG A 338 9.14 17.65 -4.49
C ARG A 338 8.66 17.33 -3.10
N GLN A 339 9.37 17.74 -2.03
CA GLN A 339 9.00 17.29 -0.70
C GLN A 339 7.57 17.70 -0.33
N ASN A 340 7.22 18.97 -0.55
CA ASN A 340 5.91 19.51 -0.20
C ASN A 340 4.98 19.67 -1.43
N ALA A 341 5.31 19.02 -2.55
CA ALA A 341 4.49 19.08 -3.75
C ALA A 341 3.13 18.39 -3.50
N LEU A 342 2.03 19.07 -3.86
CA LEU A 342 0.67 18.57 -3.77
C LEU A 342 -0.10 18.92 -5.04
N ALA A 343 -1.00 18.04 -5.47
CA ALA A 343 -1.94 18.28 -6.56
C ALA A 343 -3.23 17.49 -6.35
N GLY A 344 -4.37 18.06 -6.76
CA GLY A 344 -5.69 17.44 -6.63
C GLY A 344 -6.50 17.91 -5.41
N THR A 345 -7.71 17.38 -5.28
CA THR A 345 -8.73 17.82 -4.33
C THR A 345 -9.00 16.75 -3.26
N GLY A 346 -10.00 16.96 -2.40
CA GLY A 346 -10.36 16.05 -1.31
C GLY A 346 -11.35 14.93 -1.70
N THR A 347 -11.75 14.85 -2.96
CA THR A 347 -12.75 13.88 -3.46
C THR A 347 -12.20 13.09 -4.64
N PHE A 348 -12.57 11.82 -4.73
CA PHE A 348 -12.13 10.90 -5.77
C PHE A 348 -12.35 11.48 -7.16
N LEU A 349 -11.25 11.73 -7.91
CA LEU A 349 -11.28 12.37 -9.23
C LEU A 349 -12.05 13.71 -9.26
N ASP A 350 -12.03 14.44 -8.14
CA ASP A 350 -12.77 15.69 -7.95
C ASP A 350 -14.29 15.55 -8.19
N SER A 351 -14.86 14.41 -7.78
CA SER A 351 -16.27 14.10 -7.94
C SER A 351 -16.94 13.72 -6.60
N PRO A 352 -17.86 14.55 -6.07
CA PRO A 352 -18.18 15.91 -6.53
C PRO A 352 -16.97 16.86 -6.37
N PRO A 353 -16.95 18.02 -7.05
CA PRO A 353 -15.86 18.98 -6.91
C PRO A 353 -15.65 19.41 -5.45
N SER A 354 -14.39 19.48 -5.02
CA SER A 354 -14.01 19.88 -3.66
C SER A 354 -12.79 20.81 -3.66
N PRO A 355 -12.48 21.48 -2.53
CA PRO A 355 -11.29 22.33 -2.46
C PRO A 355 -10.00 21.58 -2.75
N ASN A 356 -9.02 22.27 -3.33
CA ASN A 356 -7.66 21.76 -3.47
C ASN A 356 -7.09 21.35 -2.12
N THR A 357 -6.36 20.24 -2.11
CA THR A 357 -5.59 19.82 -0.93
C THR A 357 -4.45 20.81 -0.70
N THR A 358 -4.22 21.15 0.56
CA THR A 358 -3.12 22.03 0.99
C THR A 358 -2.32 21.33 2.10
N LEU A 359 -1.16 21.87 2.44
CA LEU A 359 -0.37 21.38 3.59
C LEU A 359 -1.14 21.51 4.91
N ASP A 360 -2.12 22.41 5.00
CA ASP A 360 -2.97 22.60 6.18
C ASP A 360 -4.21 21.70 6.20
N THR A 361 -4.49 20.96 5.13
CA THR A 361 -5.60 20.00 5.10
C THR A 361 -5.41 18.97 6.22
N LEU A 362 -6.44 18.81 7.05
CA LEU A 362 -6.44 17.86 8.16
C LEU A 362 -6.93 16.49 7.69
N LEU A 363 -6.26 15.44 8.15
CA LEU A 363 -6.60 14.04 7.95
C LEU A 363 -6.87 13.38 9.30
N ASP A 364 -7.70 12.34 9.32
CA ASP A 364 -7.90 11.44 10.45
C ASP A 364 -7.91 9.97 9.98
N LEU A 365 -7.64 9.03 10.88
CA LEU A 365 -7.83 7.59 10.64
C LEU A 365 -9.00 7.04 11.47
N GLY A 366 -9.99 7.89 11.78
CA GLY A 366 -11.12 7.57 12.64
C GLY A 366 -10.69 6.89 13.95
N TYR A 367 -11.23 5.69 14.19
CA TYR A 367 -10.95 4.89 15.39
C TYR A 367 -9.76 3.92 15.20
N ALA A 368 -9.16 3.87 14.02
CA ALA A 368 -8.02 2.99 13.76
C ALA A 368 -6.83 3.40 14.62
N ALA A 369 -6.39 4.66 14.51
CA ALA A 369 -5.24 5.16 15.26
C ALA A 369 -5.04 6.68 15.08
N GLY A 370 -4.15 7.24 15.90
CA GLY A 370 -3.64 8.60 15.73
C GLY A 370 -4.62 9.71 16.10
N GLU A 371 -4.07 10.90 16.28
CA GLU A 371 -4.84 12.15 16.37
C GLU A 371 -4.88 12.80 14.98
N PRO A 372 -5.92 13.64 14.69
CA PRO A 372 -5.97 14.38 13.44
C PRO A 372 -4.66 15.11 13.14
N THR A 373 -4.15 14.93 11.92
CA THR A 373 -2.82 15.39 11.51
C THR A 373 -2.89 16.14 10.18
N ARG A 374 -2.10 17.21 10.03
CA ARG A 374 -2.03 17.98 8.78
C ARG A 374 -1.24 17.24 7.73
N VAL A 375 -1.63 17.35 6.46
CA VAL A 375 -0.88 16.83 5.31
C VAL A 375 0.59 17.24 5.35
N GLY A 376 0.89 18.51 5.67
CA GLY A 376 2.25 19.03 5.76
C GLY A 376 3.15 18.32 6.77
N ASP A 377 2.57 17.75 7.83
CA ASP A 377 3.31 17.00 8.87
C ASP A 377 3.64 15.55 8.43
N LEU A 378 3.18 15.14 7.24
CA LEU A 378 3.31 13.79 6.69
C LEU A 378 4.20 13.73 5.43
N MET A 379 4.69 14.87 4.95
CA MET A 379 5.36 14.98 3.65
C MET A 379 6.78 14.41 3.61
N SER A 380 7.43 14.22 4.76
CA SER A 380 8.82 13.75 4.86
C SER A 380 8.94 12.48 5.70
N ASN A 381 9.66 11.47 5.23
CA ASN A 381 9.92 10.22 5.97
C ASN A 381 10.85 10.38 7.19
N ILE A 382 11.50 11.53 7.32
CA ILE A 382 12.36 11.90 8.45
C ILE A 382 11.89 13.18 9.17
N GLY A 383 10.67 13.63 8.91
CA GLY A 383 10.07 14.82 9.50
C GLY A 383 8.79 14.52 10.27
N GLY A 384 8.40 15.45 11.14
CA GLY A 384 7.15 15.33 11.90
C GLY A 384 7.16 14.13 12.84
N LYS A 385 6.24 13.18 12.63
CA LYS A 385 6.16 11.93 13.42
C LYS A 385 7.04 10.81 12.87
N PHE A 386 7.56 10.97 11.66
CA PHE A 386 8.25 9.91 10.94
C PHE A 386 9.76 9.98 11.19
N CYS A 387 10.34 8.80 11.36
CA CYS A 387 11.79 8.63 11.38
C CYS A 387 12.16 7.26 10.85
N TYR A 388 12.11 7.12 9.52
CA TYR A 388 12.47 5.87 8.86
C TYR A 388 13.11 6.10 7.48
N LEU A 389 13.82 5.08 7.00
CA LEU A 389 14.33 5.00 5.62
C LEU A 389 14.07 3.62 5.03
N TYR A 390 14.20 3.51 3.70
CA TYR A 390 14.08 2.25 2.95
C TYR A 390 15.46 1.72 2.55
N ALA A 391 15.75 0.44 2.81
CA ALA A 391 17.03 -0.21 2.51
C ALA A 391 16.88 -1.58 1.84
#